data_AF-A0A3C0BK26-F1
#
_entry.id   AF-A0A3C0BK26-F1
#
_cell.length_a   1.000
_cell.length_b   1.000
_cell.length_c   1.000
_cell.angle_alpha   90.00
_cell.angle_beta   90.00
_cell.angle_gamma   90.00
#
_symmetry.space_group_name_H-M   'P 1'
#
loop_
_entity.id
_entity.type
_entity.pdbx_description
1 polymer ?
#
loop_
_entity_poly.entity_id
_entity_poly.type
_entity_poly.pdbx_seq_one_letter_code
_entity_poly.pdbx_strand_id
1 'polypeptide(L)'
;MKKGIGSRIIIMAVVISAIAAVIGGIGLYATKQVGKELAEMYEDDLLGVRYADEVQYQMQSCAVALLHGQMETTAAGIRNYSNQFTDAYAAAKKALSAYETTMSTGEEKELASTIKKYSEEYAENTQKFFDLIITQRNDEAEKLITDVLTPLRNDKLNPDVEKLAQFNIAQAEQTYKTSMEVSSLSVIIIILAIVIGLTVSLTLGITITRSITKPVTTIVNSLSDSSAQIGIS
;
A
#
# COMPACT_ATOMS: atom_id res chain seq x y z
N MET A 1 -7.93 -56.90 5.50
CA MET A 1 -9.28 -56.80 4.89
C MET A 1 -9.17 -56.34 3.44
N LYS A 2 -9.64 -57.13 2.46
CA LYS A 2 -9.69 -56.71 1.04
C LYS A 2 -10.77 -55.62 0.90
N LYS A 3 -10.36 -54.35 0.76
CA LYS A 3 -11.29 -53.25 0.46
C LYS A 3 -11.93 -53.47 -0.91
N GLY A 4 -13.27 -53.47 -0.96
CA GLY A 4 -14.06 -53.62 -2.19
C GLY A 4 -13.84 -52.48 -3.18
N ILE A 5 -14.20 -52.70 -4.44
CA ILE A 5 -13.96 -51.77 -5.57
C ILE A 5 -14.50 -50.36 -5.27
N GLY A 6 -15.73 -50.25 -4.75
CA GLY A 6 -16.34 -48.96 -4.39
C GLY A 6 -15.57 -48.19 -3.31
N SER A 7 -15.02 -48.88 -2.29
CA SER A 7 -14.21 -48.24 -1.25
C SER A 7 -12.94 -47.59 -1.80
N ARG A 8 -12.33 -48.19 -2.83
CA ARG A 8 -11.11 -47.65 -3.46
C ARG A 8 -11.40 -46.40 -4.29
N ILE A 9 -12.53 -46.39 -5.02
CA ILE A 9 -12.98 -45.23 -5.80
C ILE A 9 -13.32 -44.06 -4.88
N ILE A 10 -14.03 -44.31 -3.77
CA ILE A 10 -14.36 -43.27 -2.78
C ILE A 10 -13.10 -42.67 -2.15
N ILE A 11 -12.13 -43.50 -1.75
CA ILE A 11 -10.86 -43.01 -1.20
C ILE A 11 -10.14 -42.09 -2.19
N MET A 12 -10.09 -42.47 -3.47
CA MET A 12 -9.48 -41.64 -4.51
C MET A 12 -10.22 -40.30 -4.68
N ALA A 13 -11.54 -40.33 -4.77
CA ALA A 13 -12.36 -39.12 -4.87
C ALA A 13 -12.12 -38.18 -3.68
N VAL A 14 -12.11 -38.73 -2.46
CA VAL A 14 -11.83 -37.96 -1.23
C VAL A 14 -10.42 -37.35 -1.27
N VAL A 15 -9.40 -38.10 -1.68
CA VAL A 15 -8.03 -37.57 -1.77
C VAL A 15 -7.92 -36.46 -2.81
N ILE A 16 -8.52 -36.63 -3.99
CA ILE A 16 -8.51 -35.59 -5.05
C ILE A 16 -9.27 -34.35 -4.58
N SER A 17 -10.45 -34.51 -3.97
CA SER A 17 -11.21 -33.40 -3.40
C SER A 17 -10.45 -32.69 -2.28
N ALA A 18 -9.73 -33.42 -1.42
CA ALA A 18 -8.91 -32.84 -0.37
C ALA A 18 -7.74 -32.03 -0.97
N ILE A 19 -7.05 -32.53 -1.99
CA ILE A 19 -5.99 -31.79 -2.70
C ILE A 19 -6.57 -30.51 -3.33
N ALA A 20 -7.71 -30.62 -4.02
CA ALA A 20 -8.37 -29.45 -4.62
C ALA A 20 -8.77 -28.41 -3.56
N ALA A 21 -9.28 -28.84 -2.41
CA ALA A 21 -9.62 -27.97 -1.29
C ALA A 21 -8.39 -27.27 -0.70
N VAL A 22 -7.26 -27.97 -0.56
CA VAL A 22 -5.99 -27.38 -0.10
C VAL A 22 -5.48 -26.34 -1.10
N ILE A 23 -5.45 -26.65 -2.40
CA ILE A 23 -5.02 -25.70 -3.43
C ILE A 23 -5.93 -24.46 -3.44
N GLY A 24 -7.26 -24.68 -3.37
CA GLY A 24 -8.23 -23.59 -3.28
C GLY A 24 -8.03 -22.73 -2.02
N GLY A 25 -7.76 -23.36 -0.88
CA GLY A 25 -7.46 -22.67 0.38
C GLY A 25 -6.18 -21.83 0.32
N ILE A 26 -5.11 -22.37 -0.27
CA ILE A 26 -3.86 -21.62 -0.51
C ILE A 26 -4.12 -20.41 -1.42
N GLY A 27 -4.89 -20.60 -2.50
CA GLY A 27 -5.26 -19.52 -3.41
C GLY A 27 -6.06 -18.42 -2.70
N LEU A 28 -7.06 -18.78 -1.90
CA LEU A 28 -7.83 -17.81 -1.11
C LEU A 28 -6.97 -17.06 -0.08
N TYR A 29 -6.06 -17.77 0.59
CA TYR A 29 -5.14 -17.16 1.55
C TYR A 29 -4.20 -16.16 0.85
N ALA A 30 -3.60 -16.54 -0.27
CA ALA A 30 -2.72 -15.68 -1.06
C ALA A 30 -3.46 -14.42 -1.55
N THR A 31 -4.69 -14.58 -2.08
CA THR A 31 -5.51 -13.43 -2.51
C THR A 31 -5.83 -12.49 -1.35
N LYS A 32 -6.14 -13.03 -0.16
CA LYS A 32 -6.41 -12.21 1.02
C LYS A 32 -5.16 -11.45 1.49
N GLN A 33 -3.99 -12.09 1.41
CA GLN A 33 -2.72 -11.48 1.75
C GLN A 33 -2.39 -10.31 0.82
N VAL A 34 -2.55 -10.50 -0.50
CA VAL A 34 -2.40 -9.41 -1.49
C VAL A 34 -3.38 -8.27 -1.22
N GLY A 35 -4.64 -8.58 -0.88
CA GLY A 35 -5.62 -7.55 -0.53
C GLY A 35 -5.23 -6.72 0.69
N LYS A 36 -4.58 -7.34 1.69
CA LYS A 36 -4.06 -6.65 2.87
C LYS A 36 -2.87 -5.76 2.51
N GLU A 37 -1.89 -6.27 1.76
CA GLU A 37 -0.71 -5.51 1.33
C GLU A 37 -1.10 -4.31 0.47
N LEU A 38 -2.10 -4.46 -0.42
CA LEU A 38 -2.63 -3.35 -1.21
C LEU A 38 -3.31 -2.28 -0.35
N ALA A 39 -3.96 -2.68 0.75
CA ALA A 39 -4.57 -1.73 1.68
C ALA A 39 -3.50 -0.94 2.44
N GLU A 40 -2.45 -1.60 2.95
CA GLU A 40 -1.31 -0.95 3.60
C GLU A 40 -0.60 0.02 2.63
N MET A 41 -0.35 -0.40 1.39
CA MET A 41 0.24 0.47 0.36
C MET A 41 -0.61 1.69 0.01
N TYR A 42 -1.94 1.61 0.20
CA TYR A 42 -2.84 2.73 -0.01
C TYR A 42 -2.91 3.63 1.23
N GLU A 43 -3.21 3.07 2.38
CA GLU A 43 -3.51 3.80 3.62
C GLU A 43 -2.27 4.42 4.26
N ASP A 44 -1.14 3.72 4.24
CA ASP A 44 0.08 4.17 4.91
C ASP A 44 0.99 4.90 3.91
N ASP A 45 1.31 4.26 2.78
CA ASP A 45 2.28 4.82 1.83
C ASP A 45 1.68 5.93 0.94
N LEU A 46 0.62 5.62 0.17
CA LEU A 46 0.10 6.57 -0.83
C LEU A 46 -0.55 7.79 -0.17
N LEU A 47 -1.35 7.59 0.88
CA LEU A 47 -1.91 8.71 1.64
C LEU A 47 -0.81 9.48 2.37
N GLY A 48 0.21 8.82 2.92
CA GLY A 48 1.37 9.46 3.52
C GLY A 48 2.08 10.41 2.54
N VAL A 49 2.42 9.91 1.34
CA VAL A 49 2.98 10.72 0.25
C VAL A 49 2.07 11.90 -0.11
N ARG A 50 0.77 11.65 -0.28
CA ARG A 50 -0.20 12.70 -0.64
C ARG A 50 -0.25 13.81 0.42
N TYR A 51 -0.29 13.45 1.70
CA TYR A 51 -0.36 14.45 2.77
C TYR A 51 0.96 15.20 2.93
N ALA A 52 2.10 14.54 2.76
CA ALA A 52 3.40 15.20 2.76
C ALA A 52 3.53 16.20 1.59
N ASP A 53 3.08 15.82 0.40
CA ASP A 53 3.03 16.71 -0.77
C ASP A 53 2.09 17.91 -0.54
N GLU A 54 0.92 17.68 0.06
CA GLU A 54 0.00 18.77 0.41
C GLU A 54 0.62 19.73 1.44
N VAL A 55 1.34 19.24 2.45
CA VAL A 55 2.10 20.09 3.38
C VAL A 55 3.11 20.94 2.61
N GLN A 56 3.89 20.33 1.72
CA GLN A 56 4.88 21.04 0.91
C GLN A 56 4.23 22.11 0.02
N TYR A 57 3.16 21.76 -0.68
CA TYR A 57 2.40 22.66 -1.54
C TYR A 57 1.86 23.86 -0.75
N GLN A 58 1.19 23.62 0.37
CA GLN A 58 0.59 24.69 1.17
C GLN A 58 1.65 25.58 1.85
N MET A 59 2.79 25.00 2.27
CA MET A 59 3.93 25.78 2.77
C MET A 59 4.59 26.63 1.68
N GLN A 60 4.56 26.19 0.42
CA GLN A 60 4.98 27.02 -0.70
C GLN A 60 3.96 28.14 -0.99
N SER A 61 2.65 27.83 -0.96
CA SER A 61 1.59 28.83 -1.08
C SER A 61 1.70 29.93 -0.01
N CYS A 62 2.06 29.57 1.22
CA CYS A 62 2.35 30.53 2.29
C CYS A 62 3.50 31.49 1.91
N ALA A 63 4.61 31.00 1.35
CA ALA A 63 5.69 31.87 0.91
C ALA A 63 5.31 32.75 -0.27
N VAL A 64 4.53 32.24 -1.22
CA VAL A 64 4.04 33.04 -2.36
C VAL A 64 3.15 34.18 -1.86
N ALA A 65 2.25 33.90 -0.91
CA ALA A 65 1.41 34.93 -0.30
C ALA A 65 2.25 35.98 0.45
N LEU A 66 3.26 35.55 1.22
CA LEU A 66 4.20 36.47 1.88
C LEU A 66 4.94 37.36 0.87
N LEU A 67 5.51 36.76 -0.18
CA LEU A 67 6.26 37.47 -1.21
C LEU A 67 5.38 38.51 -1.93
N HIS A 68 4.21 38.11 -2.40
CA HIS A 68 3.30 39.03 -3.08
C HIS A 68 2.79 40.11 -2.13
N GLY A 69 2.51 39.76 -0.87
CA GLY A 69 2.11 40.71 0.15
C GLY A 69 3.18 41.76 0.47
N GLN A 70 4.46 41.38 0.44
CA GLN A 70 5.58 42.32 0.57
C GLN A 70 5.65 43.31 -0.61
N MET A 71 5.27 42.88 -1.82
CA MET A 71 5.29 43.71 -3.03
C MET A 71 4.05 44.60 -3.17
N GLU A 72 3.03 44.40 -2.35
CA GLU A 72 1.80 45.20 -2.38
C GLU A 72 1.98 46.59 -1.77
N THR A 73 1.28 47.56 -2.35
CA THR A 73 1.36 48.97 -1.93
C THR A 73 0.12 49.46 -1.20
N THR A 74 -0.99 48.72 -1.29
CA THR A 74 -2.26 49.10 -0.66
C THR A 74 -2.51 48.26 0.59
N ALA A 75 -2.98 48.88 1.67
CA ALA A 75 -3.33 48.15 2.89
C ALA A 75 -4.41 47.08 2.66
N ALA A 76 -5.33 47.29 1.72
CA ALA A 76 -6.33 46.31 1.33
C ALA A 76 -5.70 45.08 0.63
N GLY A 77 -4.77 45.31 -0.32
CA GLY A 77 -4.03 44.25 -1.00
C GLY A 77 -3.17 43.44 -0.03
N ILE A 78 -2.45 44.12 0.88
CA ILE A 78 -1.64 43.46 1.91
C ILE A 78 -2.51 42.55 2.80
N ARG A 79 -3.67 43.04 3.28
CA ARG A 79 -4.60 42.21 4.07
C ARG A 79 -5.13 41.01 3.28
N ASN A 80 -5.38 41.18 1.99
CA ASN A 80 -5.80 40.06 1.15
C ASN A 80 -4.75 38.96 1.09
N TYR A 81 -3.47 39.29 0.98
CA TYR A 81 -2.39 38.29 1.03
C TYR A 81 -2.17 37.71 2.42
N SER A 82 -2.35 38.50 3.50
CA SER A 82 -2.35 37.96 4.86
C SER A 82 -3.46 36.92 5.10
N ASN A 83 -4.65 37.15 4.53
CA ASN A 83 -5.74 36.18 4.57
C ASN A 83 -5.40 34.90 3.78
N GLN A 84 -4.88 35.05 2.55
CA GLN A 84 -4.43 33.90 1.75
C GLN A 84 -3.34 33.08 2.45
N PHE A 85 -2.38 33.75 3.11
CA PHE A 85 -1.39 33.09 3.96
C PHE A 85 -2.07 32.29 5.07
N THR A 86 -3.04 32.89 5.76
CA THR A 86 -3.76 32.26 6.87
C THR A 86 -4.51 31.00 6.41
N ASP A 87 -5.18 31.08 5.26
CA ASP A 87 -5.90 29.96 4.67
C ASP A 87 -4.95 28.83 4.25
N ALA A 88 -3.84 29.15 3.57
CA ALA A 88 -2.83 28.18 3.18
C ALA A 88 -2.18 27.52 4.41
N TYR A 89 -1.87 28.30 5.45
CA TYR A 89 -1.30 27.77 6.68
C TYR A 89 -2.28 26.83 7.42
N ALA A 90 -3.57 27.18 7.46
CA ALA A 90 -4.60 26.31 8.00
C ALA A 90 -4.72 24.99 7.21
N ALA A 91 -4.63 25.06 5.88
CA ALA A 91 -4.61 23.87 5.02
C ALA A 91 -3.37 23.00 5.29
N ALA A 92 -2.18 23.59 5.41
CA ALA A 92 -0.95 22.89 5.75
C ALA A 92 -1.05 22.19 7.12
N LYS A 93 -1.59 22.86 8.13
CA LYS A 93 -1.80 22.28 9.47
C LYS A 93 -2.76 21.09 9.43
N LYS A 94 -3.83 21.19 8.63
CA LYS A 94 -4.77 20.10 8.43
C LYS A 94 -4.10 18.90 7.73
N ALA A 95 -3.31 19.17 6.69
CA ALA A 95 -2.56 18.14 5.98
C ALA A 95 -1.53 17.45 6.88
N LEU A 96 -0.80 18.23 7.71
CA LEU A 96 0.15 17.69 8.68
C LEU A 96 -0.53 16.81 9.73
N SER A 97 -1.72 17.22 10.22
CA SER A 97 -2.49 16.39 11.15
C SER A 97 -3.05 15.11 10.51
N ALA A 98 -3.39 15.15 9.21
CA ALA A 98 -3.77 13.93 8.47
C ALA A 98 -2.55 13.02 8.25
N TYR A 99 -1.40 13.60 7.96
CA TYR A 99 -0.14 12.89 7.84
C TYR A 99 0.27 12.17 9.14
N GLU A 100 0.05 12.80 10.31
CA GLU A 100 0.30 12.16 11.61
C GLU A 100 -0.46 10.83 11.81
N THR A 101 -1.54 10.58 11.05
CA THR A 101 -2.31 9.33 11.12
C THR A 101 -1.73 8.19 10.28
N THR A 102 -0.83 8.49 9.34
CA THR A 102 -0.16 7.49 8.47
C THR A 102 1.23 7.13 8.99
N MET A 103 1.71 7.79 10.04
CA MET A 103 3.06 7.61 10.58
C MET A 103 3.26 6.25 11.24
N SER A 104 4.35 5.58 10.88
CA SER A 104 4.70 4.27 11.43
C SER A 104 5.99 4.28 12.26
N THR A 105 6.82 5.34 12.16
CA THR A 105 8.15 5.37 12.79
C THR A 105 8.34 6.49 13.83
N GLY A 106 9.37 6.35 14.67
CA GLY A 106 9.75 7.39 15.65
C GLY A 106 10.39 8.62 15.00
N GLU A 107 11.16 8.43 13.93
CA GLU A 107 11.81 9.51 13.18
C GLU A 107 10.78 10.43 12.50
N GLU A 108 9.74 9.85 11.89
CA GLU A 108 8.64 10.64 11.29
C GLU A 108 7.95 11.53 12.32
N LYS A 109 7.66 11.01 13.51
CA LYS A 109 7.00 11.76 14.59
C LYS A 109 7.83 12.94 15.05
N GLU A 110 9.14 12.74 15.19
CA GLU A 110 10.06 13.83 15.53
C GLU A 110 10.11 14.88 14.42
N LEU A 111 10.15 14.45 13.16
CA LEU A 111 10.15 15.33 12.01
C LEU A 111 8.87 16.18 11.93
N ALA A 112 7.68 15.58 12.03
CA ALA A 112 6.43 16.36 12.01
C ALA A 112 6.29 17.29 13.21
N SER A 113 6.75 16.88 14.40
CA SER A 113 6.77 17.78 15.56
C SER A 113 7.65 19.01 15.30
N THR A 114 8.77 18.82 14.60
CA THR A 114 9.71 19.89 14.24
C THR A 114 9.12 20.81 13.18
N ILE A 115 8.51 20.26 12.13
CA ILE A 115 7.75 21.00 11.11
C ILE A 115 6.63 21.81 11.76
N LYS A 116 5.85 21.20 12.66
CA LYS A 116 4.76 21.87 13.37
C LYS A 116 5.28 23.08 14.16
N LYS A 117 6.34 22.89 14.93
CA LYS A 117 6.97 23.98 15.71
C LYS A 117 7.44 25.12 14.82
N TYR A 118 8.23 24.84 13.78
CA TYR A 118 8.80 25.88 12.93
C TYR A 118 7.75 26.54 12.03
N SER A 119 6.73 25.81 11.61
CA SER A 119 5.60 26.39 10.84
C SER A 119 4.72 27.29 11.71
N GLU A 120 4.53 26.97 12.99
CA GLU A 120 3.88 27.85 13.97
C GLU A 120 4.68 29.15 14.18
N GLU A 121 5.99 29.03 14.42
CA GLU A 121 6.89 30.19 14.55
C GLU A 121 6.93 31.05 13.26
N TYR A 122 6.91 30.41 12.10
CA TYR A 122 6.88 31.09 10.80
C TYR A 122 5.57 31.83 10.59
N ALA A 123 4.43 31.23 10.95
CA ALA A 123 3.12 31.85 10.87
C ALA A 123 3.00 33.08 11.78
N GLU A 124 3.44 32.96 13.03
CA GLU A 124 3.42 34.09 13.98
C GLU A 124 4.27 35.27 13.50
N ASN A 125 5.49 35.01 13.01
CA ASN A 125 6.36 36.07 12.51
C ASN A 125 5.84 36.65 11.18
N THR A 126 5.19 35.84 10.34
CA THR A 126 4.58 36.33 9.09
C THR A 126 3.40 37.26 9.38
N GLN A 127 2.57 36.96 10.38
CA GLN A 127 1.50 37.88 10.80
C GLN A 127 2.06 39.21 11.32
N LYS A 128 3.11 39.17 12.15
CA LYS A 128 3.82 40.38 12.60
C LYS A 128 4.38 41.17 11.42
N PHE A 129 4.94 40.49 10.41
CA PHE A 129 5.44 41.13 9.20
C PHE A 129 4.33 41.88 8.47
N PHE A 130 3.17 41.24 8.25
CA PHE A 130 2.01 41.88 7.63
C PHE A 130 1.56 43.12 8.41
N ASP A 131 1.50 43.06 9.73
CA ASP A 131 1.14 44.22 10.57
C ASP A 131 2.15 45.37 10.43
N LEU A 132 3.45 45.08 10.36
CA LEU A 132 4.50 46.09 10.19
C LEU A 132 4.39 46.81 8.84
N ILE A 133 4.18 46.08 7.74
CA ILE A 133 4.04 46.71 6.41
C ILE A 133 2.70 47.47 6.26
N ILE A 134 1.61 47.01 6.91
CA ILE A 134 0.34 47.76 6.97
C ILE A 134 0.52 49.08 7.73
N THR A 135 1.30 49.07 8.81
CA THR A 135 1.58 50.25 9.64
C THR A 135 2.76 51.09 9.13
N GLN A 136 3.27 50.80 7.93
CA GLN A 136 4.38 51.49 7.26
C GLN A 136 5.70 51.48 8.05
N ARG A 137 5.90 50.49 8.93
CA ARG A 137 7.14 50.27 9.69
C ARG A 137 8.12 49.41 8.89
N ASN A 138 8.48 49.89 7.70
CA ASN A 138 9.20 49.10 6.68
C ASN A 138 10.59 48.64 7.14
N ASP A 139 11.34 49.45 7.89
CA ASP A 139 12.68 49.08 8.38
C ASP A 139 12.63 47.89 9.35
N GLU A 140 11.58 47.81 10.17
CA GLU A 140 11.37 46.69 11.10
C GLU A 140 10.87 45.44 10.36
N ALA A 141 10.02 45.64 9.35
CA ALA A 141 9.56 44.54 8.50
C ALA A 141 10.73 43.91 7.71
N GLU A 142 11.64 44.74 7.20
CA GLU A 142 12.83 44.33 6.46
C GLU A 142 13.78 43.50 7.33
N LYS A 143 14.00 43.92 8.57
CA LYS A 143 14.77 43.12 9.54
C LYS A 143 14.08 41.82 9.87
N LEU A 144 12.76 41.84 10.10
CA LEU A 144 12.01 40.63 10.44
C LEU A 144 12.06 39.60 9.29
N ILE A 145 11.94 40.05 8.03
CA ILE A 145 12.01 39.12 6.89
C ILE A 145 13.42 38.59 6.66
N THR A 146 14.45 39.44 6.80
CA THR A 146 15.84 39.08 6.51
C THR A 146 16.48 38.27 7.63
N ASP A 147 16.27 38.66 8.88
CA ASP A 147 16.98 38.09 10.03
C ASP A 147 16.23 36.91 10.65
N VAL A 148 14.91 36.81 10.44
CA VAL A 148 14.05 35.80 11.09
C VAL A 148 13.32 34.91 10.09
N LEU A 149 12.45 35.48 9.24
CA LEU A 149 11.59 34.65 8.36
C LEU A 149 12.38 33.87 7.31
N THR A 150 13.36 34.51 6.67
CA THR A 150 14.16 33.86 5.61
C THR A 150 15.01 32.71 6.16
N PRO A 151 15.78 32.89 7.26
CA PRO A 151 16.51 31.78 7.87
C PRO A 151 15.59 30.69 8.43
N LEU A 152 14.49 31.05 9.10
CA LEU A 152 13.54 30.08 9.63
C LEU A 152 12.94 29.21 8.51
N ARG A 153 12.60 29.80 7.36
CA ARG A 153 12.11 29.05 6.21
C ARG A 153 13.20 28.19 5.57
N ASN A 154 14.33 28.79 5.21
CA ASN A 154 15.33 28.12 4.36
C ASN A 154 16.18 27.11 5.12
N ASP A 155 16.50 27.38 6.38
CA ASP A 155 17.45 26.57 7.16
C ASP A 155 16.76 25.57 8.07
N LYS A 156 15.45 25.72 8.30
CA LYS A 156 14.66 24.85 9.19
C LYS A 156 13.48 24.23 8.48
N LEU A 157 12.51 25.04 8.06
CA LEU A 157 11.22 24.53 7.61
C LEU A 157 11.30 23.79 6.25
N ASN A 158 11.94 24.37 5.24
CA ASN A 158 12.06 23.77 3.92
C ASN A 158 12.81 22.42 3.96
N PRO A 159 13.99 22.30 4.60
CA PRO A 159 14.68 21.02 4.73
C PRO A 159 13.84 19.94 5.42
N ASP A 160 13.12 20.29 6.48
CA ASP A 160 12.30 19.33 7.22
C ASP A 160 11.11 18.84 6.38
N VAL A 161 10.44 19.76 5.67
CA VAL A 161 9.33 19.43 4.76
C VAL A 161 9.80 18.61 3.56
N GLU A 162 10.96 18.92 2.98
CA GLU A 162 11.56 18.13 1.92
C GLU A 162 11.94 16.72 2.41
N LYS A 163 12.54 16.64 3.61
CA LYS A 163 12.87 15.36 4.24
C LYS A 163 11.61 14.53 4.48
N LEU A 164 10.49 15.15 4.84
CA LEU A 164 9.19 14.48 5.01
C LEU A 164 8.74 13.81 3.70
N ALA A 165 8.77 14.55 2.59
CA ALA A 165 8.39 14.03 1.29
C ALA A 165 9.31 12.88 0.83
N GLN A 166 10.63 13.07 0.98
CA GLN A 166 11.63 12.04 0.63
C GLN A 166 11.47 10.77 1.46
N PHE A 167 11.19 10.90 2.76
CA PHE A 167 10.97 9.76 3.65
C PHE A 167 9.77 8.92 3.18
N ASN A 168 8.65 9.56 2.84
CA ASN A 168 7.45 8.87 2.38
C ASN A 168 7.65 8.18 1.04
N ILE A 169 8.34 8.82 0.10
CA ILE A 169 8.66 8.21 -1.20
C ILE A 169 9.57 6.98 -1.00
N ALA A 170 10.59 7.09 -0.15
CA ALA A 170 11.50 5.99 0.15
C ALA A 170 10.79 4.82 0.85
N GLN A 171 9.88 5.12 1.79
CA GLN A 171 9.06 4.12 2.47
C GLN A 171 8.15 3.39 1.47
N ALA A 172 7.41 4.13 0.64
CA ALA A 172 6.55 3.56 -0.39
C ALA A 172 7.32 2.66 -1.38
N GLU A 173 8.53 3.09 -1.80
CA GLU A 173 9.38 2.29 -2.67
C GLU A 173 9.85 0.99 -1.99
N GLN A 174 10.19 1.06 -0.71
CA GLN A 174 10.61 -0.10 0.07
C GLN A 174 9.46 -1.09 0.29
N THR A 175 8.26 -0.60 0.62
CA THR A 175 7.04 -1.43 0.73
C THR A 175 6.75 -2.11 -0.59
N TYR A 176 6.79 -1.37 -1.71
CA TYR A 176 6.58 -1.93 -3.05
C TYR A 176 7.57 -3.06 -3.37
N LYS A 177 8.87 -2.85 -3.15
CA LYS A 177 9.90 -3.89 -3.39
C LYS A 177 9.65 -5.14 -2.54
N THR A 178 9.35 -4.95 -1.27
CA THR A 178 9.08 -6.05 -0.33
C THR A 178 7.84 -6.85 -0.75
N SER A 179 6.74 -6.18 -1.12
CA SER A 179 5.52 -6.82 -1.61
C SER A 179 5.74 -7.57 -2.92
N MET A 180 6.59 -7.06 -3.83
CA MET A 180 6.96 -7.75 -5.06
C MET A 180 7.75 -9.04 -4.83
N GLU A 181 8.65 -9.05 -3.85
CA GLU A 181 9.40 -10.25 -3.45
C GLU A 181 8.47 -11.31 -2.85
N VAL A 182 7.59 -10.90 -1.92
CA VAL A 182 6.60 -11.80 -1.28
C VAL A 182 5.61 -12.37 -2.29
N SER A 183 5.14 -11.55 -3.24
CA SER A 183 4.24 -11.99 -4.32
C SER A 183 4.91 -13.02 -5.22
N SER A 184 6.16 -12.78 -5.62
CA SER A 184 6.94 -13.71 -6.45
C SER A 184 7.12 -15.07 -5.77
N LEU A 185 7.46 -15.07 -4.48
CA LEU A 185 7.56 -16.30 -3.68
C LEU A 185 6.21 -17.03 -3.60
N SER A 186 5.12 -16.30 -3.40
CA SER A 186 3.76 -16.86 -3.32
C SER A 186 3.35 -17.56 -4.63
N VAL A 187 3.64 -16.96 -5.78
CA VAL A 187 3.40 -17.56 -7.10
C VAL A 187 4.17 -18.87 -7.25
N ILE A 188 5.44 -18.91 -6.87
CA ILE A 188 6.27 -20.13 -6.93
C ILE A 188 5.66 -21.25 -6.07
N ILE A 189 5.23 -20.93 -4.85
CA ILE A 189 4.60 -21.91 -3.93
C ILE A 189 3.31 -22.47 -4.54
N ILE A 190 2.47 -21.62 -5.14
CA ILE A 190 1.23 -22.05 -5.80
C ILE A 190 1.52 -22.98 -6.98
N ILE A 191 2.50 -22.63 -7.83
CA ILE A 191 2.90 -23.47 -8.97
C ILE A 191 3.38 -24.84 -8.48
N LEU A 192 4.23 -24.88 -7.45
CA LEU A 192 4.71 -26.14 -6.87
C LEU A 192 3.56 -26.99 -6.30
N ALA A 193 2.61 -26.37 -5.60
CA ALA A 193 1.43 -27.06 -5.08
C ALA A 193 0.56 -27.66 -6.20
N ILE A 194 0.39 -26.94 -7.31
CA ILE A 194 -0.34 -27.44 -8.49
C ILE A 194 0.40 -28.63 -9.12
N VAL A 195 1.70 -28.51 -9.35
CA VAL A 195 2.51 -29.59 -9.95
C VAL A 195 2.47 -30.85 -9.10
N ILE A 196 2.61 -30.73 -7.77
CA ILE A 196 2.50 -31.86 -6.84
C ILE A 196 1.09 -32.45 -6.89
N GLY A 197 0.04 -31.62 -6.83
CA GLY A 197 -1.34 -32.08 -6.89
C GLY A 197 -1.67 -32.84 -8.18
N LEU A 198 -1.21 -32.34 -9.34
CA LEU A 198 -1.35 -33.00 -10.63
C LEU A 198 -0.59 -34.34 -10.66
N THR A 199 0.64 -34.37 -10.15
CA THR A 199 1.46 -35.59 -10.12
C THR A 199 0.79 -36.69 -9.29
N VAL A 200 0.24 -36.33 -8.12
CA VAL A 200 -0.49 -37.24 -7.25
C VAL A 200 -1.78 -37.72 -7.93
N SER A 201 -2.55 -36.80 -8.54
CA SER A 201 -3.79 -37.12 -9.23
C SER A 201 -3.58 -38.10 -10.39
N LEU A 202 -2.57 -37.85 -11.24
CA LEU A 202 -2.19 -38.76 -12.33
C LEU A 202 -1.79 -40.14 -11.80
N THR A 203 -0.96 -40.18 -10.76
CA THR A 203 -0.47 -41.44 -10.18
C THR A 203 -1.61 -42.29 -9.62
N LEU A 204 -2.57 -41.66 -8.95
CA LEU A 204 -3.78 -42.34 -8.44
C LEU A 204 -4.66 -42.83 -9.58
N GLY A 205 -4.89 -42.01 -10.61
CA GLY A 205 -5.66 -42.38 -11.80
C GLY A 205 -5.08 -43.61 -12.52
N ILE A 206 -3.76 -43.65 -12.72
CA ILE A 206 -3.06 -44.80 -13.33
C ILE A 206 -3.19 -46.05 -12.45
N THR A 207 -2.98 -45.92 -11.14
CA THR A 207 -3.05 -47.04 -10.19
C THR A 207 -4.44 -47.68 -10.15
N ILE A 208 -5.50 -46.86 -10.16
CA ILE A 208 -6.88 -47.36 -10.18
C ILE A 208 -7.20 -48.03 -11.52
N THR A 209 -6.82 -47.41 -12.64
CA THR A 209 -7.03 -47.98 -13.97
C THR A 209 -6.40 -49.37 -14.09
N ARG A 210 -5.20 -49.55 -13.53
CA ARG A 210 -4.51 -50.85 -13.51
C ARG A 210 -5.11 -51.86 -12.51
N SER A 211 -5.52 -51.41 -11.33
CA SER A 211 -5.93 -52.31 -10.24
C SER A 211 -7.41 -52.68 -10.22
N ILE A 212 -8.26 -51.91 -10.90
CA ILE A 212 -9.71 -52.11 -10.94
C ILE A 212 -10.20 -52.26 -12.37
N THR A 213 -9.97 -51.23 -13.21
CA THR A 213 -10.55 -51.19 -14.56
C THR A 213 -10.10 -52.37 -15.38
N LYS A 214 -8.78 -52.60 -15.51
CA LYS A 214 -8.22 -53.74 -16.27
C LYS A 214 -8.83 -55.11 -15.85
N PRO A 215 -8.78 -55.52 -14.57
CA PRO A 215 -9.37 -56.79 -14.14
C PRO A 215 -10.87 -56.91 -14.44
N VAL A 216 -11.64 -55.84 -14.23
CA VAL A 216 -13.08 -55.84 -14.52
C VAL A 216 -13.34 -55.98 -16.01
N THR A 217 -12.59 -55.28 -16.87
CA THR A 217 -12.75 -55.40 -18.33
C THR A 217 -12.42 -56.82 -18.80
N THR A 218 -11.38 -57.45 -18.24
CA THR A 218 -11.04 -58.84 -18.55
C THR A 218 -12.18 -59.80 -18.16
N ILE A 219 -12.79 -59.63 -16.99
CA ILE A 219 -13.91 -60.45 -16.53
C ILE A 219 -15.13 -60.26 -17.44
N VAL A 220 -15.49 -59.02 -17.76
CA VAL A 220 -16.63 -58.71 -18.65
C VAL A 220 -16.42 -59.31 -20.03
N ASN A 221 -15.23 -59.18 -20.61
CA ASN A 221 -14.92 -59.77 -21.91
C ASN A 221 -15.02 -61.30 -21.87
N SER A 222 -14.45 -61.95 -20.85
CA SER A 222 -14.52 -63.40 -20.71
C SER A 222 -15.94 -63.94 -20.53
N LEU A 223 -16.80 -63.19 -19.83
CA LEU A 223 -18.22 -63.53 -19.66
C LEU A 223 -19.00 -63.35 -20.97
N SER A 224 -18.72 -62.28 -21.72
CA SER A 224 -19.30 -62.04 -23.04
C SER A 224 -18.96 -63.18 -24.00
N ASP A 225 -17.68 -63.56 -24.08
CA ASP A 225 -17.21 -64.66 -24.94
C ASP A 225 -17.88 -66.00 -24.56
N SER A 226 -18.02 -66.26 -23.25
CA SER A 226 -18.69 -67.48 -22.75
C SER A 226 -20.19 -67.47 -23.07
N SER A 227 -20.87 -66.34 -22.95
CA SER A 227 -22.30 -66.21 -23.28
C SER A 227 -22.57 -66.35 -24.78
N ALA A 228 -21.65 -65.86 -25.63
CA ALA A 228 -21.73 -66.05 -27.07
C ALA A 228 -21.57 -67.52 -27.46
N GLN A 229 -20.70 -68.29 -26.78
CA GLN A 229 -20.61 -69.74 -26.99
C GLN A 229 -21.89 -70.49 -26.62
N ILE A 230 -22.56 -70.11 -25.53
CA ILE A 230 -23.78 -70.77 -25.07
C ILE A 230 -24.98 -70.43 -25.97
N GLY A 231 -25.04 -69.24 -26.58
CA GLY A 231 -26.11 -68.84 -27.50
C GLY A 231 -26.04 -69.43 -28.92
N ILE A 232 -24.93 -70.08 -29.28
CA ILE A 232 -24.72 -70.76 -30.58
C ILE A 232 -24.88 -72.29 -30.44
N SER A 233 -25.11 -72.78 -29.21
CA SER A 233 -25.39 -74.19 -28.88
C SER A 233 -26.89 -74.44 -28.77
#